data_AF-A0A958GJG0-F1
#
_entry.id   AF-A0A958GJG0-F1
#
_cell.length_a   1.000
_cell.length_b   1.000
_cell.length_c   1.000
_cell.angle_alpha   90.00
_cell.angle_beta   90.00
_cell.angle_gamma   90.00
#
_symmetry.space_group_name_H-M   'P 1'
#
loop_
_entity.id
_entity.type
_entity.pdbx_description
1 polymer ?
#
loop_
_entity_poly.entity_id
_entity_poly.type
_entity_poly.pdbx_seq_one_letter_code
_entity_poly.pdbx_strand_id
1 'polypeptide(L)'
;MMKHMMNRMHFGVFLLFQLLLVGCGRDSVSYDQLSDHLKQLGQKVDSYSDHARKVPELAEEEYEKLFRIDYRVVELPADSPVTSFEEVLGQLGKERWECFHIEPREKTLVAFCKRRPTSYIRYLGQLF
;
A
#
# COMPACT_ATOMS: atom_id res chain seq x y z
N MET A 1 -6.46 45.22 -21.55
CA MET A 1 -6.55 43.88 -20.92
C MET A 1 -6.21 43.93 -19.41
N MET A 2 -6.73 44.91 -18.66
CA MET A 2 -6.45 45.08 -17.20
C MET A 2 -7.70 45.41 -16.36
N LYS A 3 -8.92 45.39 -16.94
CA LYS A 3 -10.16 45.65 -16.19
C LYS A 3 -10.79 44.40 -15.56
N HIS A 4 -10.35 43.19 -15.93
CA HIS A 4 -10.94 41.93 -15.44
C HIS A 4 -10.27 41.32 -14.20
N MET A 5 -9.06 41.76 -13.82
CA MET A 5 -8.36 41.26 -12.62
C MET A 5 -8.81 41.93 -11.32
N MET A 6 -9.30 43.17 -11.37
CA MET A 6 -9.63 43.93 -10.17
C MET A 6 -10.98 43.53 -9.56
N ASN A 7 -11.85 42.85 -10.31
CA ASN A 7 -13.20 42.48 -9.86
C ASN A 7 -13.26 41.09 -9.17
N ARG A 8 -12.23 40.24 -9.33
CA ARG A 8 -12.18 38.91 -8.67
C ARG A 8 -11.63 38.96 -7.25
N MET A 9 -10.80 39.98 -6.95
CA MET A 9 -10.21 40.14 -5.60
C MET A 9 -11.22 40.71 -4.59
N HIS A 10 -12.17 41.52 -5.03
CA HIS A 10 -13.26 42.02 -4.17
C HIS A 10 -14.31 40.94 -3.86
N PHE A 11 -14.57 40.01 -4.78
CA PHE A 11 -15.55 38.94 -4.57
C PHE A 11 -15.11 37.92 -3.51
N GLY A 12 -13.81 37.61 -3.44
CA GLY A 12 -13.27 36.68 -2.44
C GLY A 12 -13.26 37.23 -1.01
N VAL A 13 -12.96 38.53 -0.85
CA VAL A 13 -12.97 39.21 0.46
C VAL A 13 -14.39 39.39 0.98
N PHE A 14 -15.36 39.63 0.08
CA PHE A 14 -16.77 39.79 0.47
C PHE A 14 -17.41 38.46 0.94
N LEU A 15 -17.04 37.32 0.34
CA LEU A 15 -17.49 35.99 0.76
C LEU A 15 -16.93 35.58 2.13
N LEU A 16 -15.67 35.92 2.42
CA LEU A 16 -15.05 35.74 3.74
C LEU A 16 -15.68 36.66 4.80
N PHE A 17 -16.12 37.86 4.43
CA PHE A 17 -16.78 38.79 5.35
C PHE A 17 -18.23 38.39 5.67
N GLN A 18 -18.95 37.76 4.73
CA GLN A 18 -20.30 37.25 4.98
C GLN A 18 -20.33 35.99 5.87
N LEU A 19 -19.29 35.15 5.81
CA LEU A 19 -19.12 34.00 6.71
C LEU A 19 -18.83 34.40 8.16
N LEU A 20 -18.36 35.63 8.40
CA LEU A 20 -18.13 36.17 9.75
C LEU A 20 -19.38 36.80 10.38
N LEU A 21 -20.41 37.13 9.59
CA LEU A 21 -21.62 37.83 10.07
C LEU A 21 -22.82 36.89 10.31
N VAL A 22 -22.76 35.64 9.85
CA VAL A 22 -23.79 34.62 10.12
C VAL A 22 -23.24 33.60 11.11
N GLY A 23 -23.26 33.93 12.40
CA GLY A 23 -22.90 32.95 13.43
C GLY A 23 -22.65 33.52 14.83
N CYS A 24 -23.69 34.01 15.51
CA CYS A 24 -23.68 34.13 16.97
C CYS A 24 -25.07 33.82 17.53
N GLY A 25 -25.58 32.62 17.21
CA GLY A 25 -26.47 31.89 18.11
C GLY A 25 -25.61 31.38 19.26
N ARG A 26 -25.87 31.90 20.47
CA ARG A 26 -25.01 31.76 21.65
C ARG A 26 -25.27 30.42 22.33
N ASP A 27 -24.73 29.34 21.78
CA ASP A 27 -24.37 28.16 22.57
C ASP A 27 -22.91 28.36 23.02
N SER A 28 -22.71 28.49 24.33
CA SER A 28 -21.37 28.63 24.90
C SER A 28 -20.62 27.30 24.76
N VAL A 29 -20.04 27.07 23.58
CA VAL A 29 -19.01 26.06 23.40
C VAL A 29 -17.90 26.41 24.39
N SER A 30 -17.73 25.56 25.42
CA SER A 30 -16.69 25.78 26.41
C SER A 30 -15.35 25.79 25.70
N TYR A 31 -14.49 26.77 26.00
CA TYR A 31 -13.15 26.88 25.43
C TYR A 31 -12.35 25.58 25.63
N ASP A 32 -12.63 24.84 26.71
CA ASP A 32 -12.02 23.53 27.00
C ASP A 32 -12.42 22.47 25.96
N GLN A 33 -13.70 22.43 25.56
CA GLN A 33 -14.20 21.50 24.54
C GLN A 33 -13.65 21.81 23.15
N LEU A 34 -13.48 23.10 22.83
CA LEU A 34 -12.86 23.54 21.57
C LEU A 34 -11.37 23.18 21.54
N SER A 35 -10.65 23.37 22.65
CA SER A 35 -9.25 22.96 22.84
C SER A 35 -9.08 21.46 22.55
N ASP A 36 -9.97 20.64 23.13
CA ASP A 36 -9.86 19.18 23.00
C ASP A 36 -10.19 18.71 21.58
N HIS A 37 -11.17 19.34 20.92
CA HIS A 37 -11.45 19.05 19.52
C HIS A 37 -10.31 19.48 18.59
N LEU A 38 -9.67 20.62 18.82
CA LEU A 38 -8.50 21.07 18.03
C LEU A 38 -7.29 20.15 18.24
N LYS A 39 -7.06 19.65 19.46
CA LYS A 39 -6.02 18.64 19.72
C LYS A 39 -6.31 17.32 19.00
N GLN A 40 -7.55 16.84 19.05
CA GLN A 40 -7.95 15.63 18.33
C GLN A 40 -7.85 15.79 16.81
N LEU A 41 -8.19 16.95 16.27
CA LEU A 41 -8.00 17.28 14.86
C LEU A 41 -6.51 17.35 14.49
N GLY A 42 -5.69 17.99 15.32
CA GLY A 42 -4.23 18.02 15.15
C GLY A 42 -3.63 16.63 15.09
N GLN A 43 -3.96 15.76 16.06
CA GLN A 43 -3.50 14.37 16.09
C GLN A 43 -3.96 13.58 14.86
N LYS A 44 -5.20 13.77 14.39
CA LYS A 44 -5.68 13.12 13.16
C LYS A 44 -4.92 13.62 11.94
N VAL A 45 -4.76 14.93 11.78
CA VAL A 45 -4.02 15.53 10.67
C VAL A 45 -2.56 15.05 10.66
N ASP A 46 -1.91 15.01 11.82
CA ASP A 46 -0.55 14.48 11.97
C ASP A 46 -0.50 13.01 11.56
N SER A 47 -1.47 12.19 12.00
CA SER A 47 -1.55 10.79 11.62
C SER A 47 -1.75 10.60 10.10
N TYR A 48 -2.55 11.43 9.44
CA TYR A 48 -2.69 11.41 7.97
C TYR A 48 -1.40 11.88 7.28
N SER A 49 -0.68 12.83 7.86
CA SER A 49 0.60 13.32 7.33
C SER A 49 1.67 12.24 7.38
N ASP A 50 1.73 11.46 8.45
CA ASP A 50 2.68 10.34 8.59
C ASP A 50 2.34 9.18 7.66
N HIS A 51 1.05 8.88 7.46
CA HIS A 51 0.64 7.92 6.44
C HIS A 51 0.98 8.41 5.04
N ALA A 52 0.67 9.67 4.72
CA ALA A 52 0.97 10.27 3.43
C ALA A 52 2.48 10.27 3.10
N ARG A 53 3.35 10.41 4.10
CA ARG A 53 4.81 10.30 3.92
C ARG A 53 5.27 8.88 3.60
N LYS A 54 4.59 7.85 4.10
CA LYS A 54 4.94 6.44 3.89
C LYS A 54 4.37 5.84 2.61
N VAL A 55 3.32 6.45 2.03
CA VAL A 55 2.70 5.96 0.79
C VAL A 55 3.72 5.88 -0.37
N PRO A 56 4.59 6.88 -0.61
CA PRO A 56 5.61 6.78 -1.65
C PRO A 56 6.56 5.60 -1.47
N GLU A 57 7.06 5.40 -0.24
CA GLU A 57 7.98 4.29 0.08
C GLU A 57 7.30 2.94 -0.15
N LEU A 58 6.07 2.77 0.33
CA LEU A 58 5.29 1.56 0.10
C LEU A 58 4.99 1.32 -1.39
N ALA A 59 4.72 2.38 -2.14
CA ALA A 59 4.46 2.28 -3.58
C ALA A 59 5.73 1.88 -4.35
N GLU A 60 6.89 2.41 -3.96
CA GLU A 60 8.18 2.05 -4.52
C GLU A 60 8.53 0.58 -4.23
N GLU A 61 8.40 0.14 -2.97
CA GLU A 61 8.60 -1.26 -2.59
C GLU A 61 7.69 -2.21 -3.38
N GLU A 62 6.43 -1.83 -3.59
CA GLU A 62 5.48 -2.63 -4.36
C GLU A 62 5.83 -2.65 -5.86
N TYR A 63 6.31 -1.54 -6.40
CA TYR A 63 6.78 -1.46 -7.79
C TYR A 63 8.01 -2.34 -8.02
N GLU A 64 8.99 -2.31 -7.11
CA GLU A 64 10.17 -3.16 -7.19
C GLU A 64 9.84 -4.66 -7.23
N LYS A 65 8.82 -5.08 -6.46
CA LYS A 65 8.35 -6.48 -6.45
C LYS A 65 7.86 -6.96 -7.82
N LEU A 66 7.47 -6.07 -8.73
CA LEU A 66 7.03 -6.44 -10.09
C LEU A 66 8.17 -6.97 -10.97
N PHE A 67 9.41 -6.54 -10.69
CA PHE A 67 10.59 -6.89 -11.49
C PHE A 67 11.50 -7.91 -10.80
N ARG A 68 11.19 -8.29 -9.55
CA ARG A 68 11.95 -9.28 -8.80
C ARG A 68 11.46 -10.70 -9.07
N ILE A 69 12.41 -11.62 -9.22
CA ILE A 69 12.18 -13.07 -9.21
C ILE A 69 13.05 -13.66 -8.12
N ASP A 70 12.43 -14.37 -7.18
CA ASP A 70 13.11 -15.12 -6.15
C ASP A 70 13.38 -16.54 -6.67
N TYR A 71 14.53 -17.12 -6.32
CA TYR A 71 14.92 -18.47 -6.70
C TYR A 71 15.15 -19.34 -5.47
N ARG A 72 14.85 -20.63 -5.60
CA ARG A 72 15.08 -21.64 -4.57
C ARG A 72 15.53 -22.95 -5.21
N VAL A 73 16.48 -23.61 -4.58
CA VAL A 73 16.93 -24.96 -4.94
C VAL A 73 16.45 -25.92 -3.86
N VAL A 74 15.86 -27.04 -4.27
CA VAL A 74 15.36 -28.08 -3.37
C VAL A 74 15.97 -29.40 -3.80
N GLU A 75 16.60 -30.10 -2.86
CA GLU A 75 17.16 -31.43 -3.08
C GLU A 75 16.20 -32.48 -2.51
N LEU A 76 15.94 -33.50 -3.30
CA LEU A 76 15.05 -34.60 -2.96
C LEU A 76 15.82 -35.92 -3.12
N PRO A 77 15.69 -36.91 -2.24
CA PRO A 77 16.38 -38.18 -2.42
C PRO A 77 15.85 -38.92 -3.65
N ALA A 78 16.71 -39.37 -4.56
CA ALA A 78 16.31 -39.97 -5.83
C ALA A 78 15.61 -41.34 -5.68
N ASP A 79 15.82 -42.01 -4.54
CA ASP A 79 15.22 -43.28 -4.15
C ASP A 79 13.86 -43.13 -3.45
N SER A 80 13.38 -41.89 -3.26
CA SER A 80 12.09 -41.64 -2.61
C SER A 80 10.91 -42.08 -3.49
N PRO A 81 9.78 -42.48 -2.89
CA PRO A 81 8.58 -42.85 -3.64
C PRO A 81 7.97 -41.64 -4.36
N VAL A 82 7.31 -41.86 -5.50
CA VAL A 82 6.66 -40.81 -6.32
C VAL A 82 5.75 -39.90 -5.49
N THR A 83 4.99 -40.47 -4.56
CA THR A 83 4.07 -39.73 -3.68
C THR A 83 4.78 -38.71 -2.81
N SER A 84 6.00 -39.00 -2.34
CA SER A 84 6.77 -38.03 -1.54
C SER A 84 7.22 -36.83 -2.37
N PHE A 85 7.53 -37.02 -3.66
CA PHE A 85 7.83 -35.92 -4.56
C PHE A 85 6.60 -35.07 -4.83
N GLU A 86 5.44 -35.70 -5.06
CA GLU A 86 4.16 -34.99 -5.24
C GLU A 86 3.80 -34.15 -4.02
N GLU A 87 4.03 -34.66 -2.81
CA GLU A 87 3.83 -33.92 -1.57
C GLU A 87 4.73 -32.69 -1.48
N VAL A 88 6.03 -32.84 -1.73
CA VAL A 88 6.98 -31.71 -1.66
C VAL A 88 6.71 -30.69 -2.75
N LEU A 89 6.53 -31.12 -4.01
CA LEU A 89 6.21 -30.23 -5.12
C LEU A 89 4.85 -29.55 -4.91
N GLY A 90 3.88 -30.27 -4.35
CA GLY A 90 2.58 -29.73 -3.98
C GLY A 90 2.68 -28.65 -2.90
N GLN A 91 3.52 -28.87 -1.88
CA GLN A 91 3.78 -27.88 -0.84
C GLN A 91 4.47 -26.63 -1.40
N LEU A 92 5.48 -26.81 -2.26
CA LEU A 92 6.14 -25.72 -2.97
C LEU A 92 5.14 -24.92 -3.81
N GLY A 93 4.24 -25.60 -4.53
CA GLY A 93 3.16 -24.96 -5.29
C GLY A 93 2.21 -24.13 -4.43
N LYS A 94 1.82 -24.62 -3.24
CA LYS A 94 1.02 -23.84 -2.26
C LYS A 94 1.74 -22.57 -1.79
N GLU A 95 3.06 -22.63 -1.68
CA GLU A 95 3.94 -21.51 -1.37
C GLU A 95 4.26 -20.62 -2.60
N ARG A 96 3.61 -20.88 -3.74
CA ARG A 96 3.76 -20.18 -5.03
C ARG A 96 5.13 -20.32 -5.66
N TRP A 97 5.87 -21.36 -5.31
CA TRP A 97 7.08 -21.75 -6.03
C TRP A 97 6.70 -22.54 -7.28
N GLU A 98 7.24 -22.12 -8.42
CA GLU A 98 7.13 -22.80 -9.70
C GLU A 98 8.47 -23.49 -9.98
N CYS A 99 8.51 -24.82 -9.87
CA CYS A 99 9.70 -25.59 -10.20
C CYS A 99 9.75 -25.83 -11.71
N PHE A 100 10.74 -25.23 -12.37
CA PHE A 100 10.82 -25.16 -13.84
C PHE A 100 11.89 -26.09 -14.43
N HIS A 101 12.78 -26.61 -13.59
CA HIS A 101 13.82 -27.53 -14.00
C HIS A 101 14.11 -28.53 -12.87
N ILE A 102 14.30 -29.80 -13.22
CA ILE A 102 14.71 -30.85 -12.29
C ILE A 102 15.85 -31.62 -12.95
N GLU A 103 16.98 -31.71 -12.26
CA GLU A 103 18.15 -32.47 -12.72
C GLU A 103 18.39 -33.67 -11.80
N PRO A 104 18.67 -34.85 -12.35
CA PRO A 104 19.15 -35.98 -11.56
C PRO A 104 20.64 -35.79 -11.23
N ARG A 105 20.98 -36.02 -9.97
CA ARG A 105 22.33 -36.24 -9.45
C ARG A 105 22.42 -37.63 -8.84
N GLU A 106 23.62 -38.12 -8.56
CA GLU A 106 23.88 -39.53 -8.18
C GLU A 106 22.86 -40.12 -7.19
N LYS A 107 22.49 -39.38 -6.15
CA LYS A 107 21.55 -39.83 -5.10
C LYS A 107 20.40 -38.86 -4.86
N THR A 108 20.30 -37.78 -5.63
CA THR A 108 19.31 -36.72 -5.41
C THR A 108 18.72 -36.23 -6.72
N LEU A 109 17.47 -35.79 -6.67
CA LEU A 109 16.87 -34.94 -7.68
C LEU A 109 16.94 -33.50 -7.18
N VAL A 110 17.51 -32.62 -7.99
CA VAL A 110 17.63 -31.20 -7.65
C VAL A 110 16.59 -30.43 -8.45
N ALA A 111 15.62 -29.85 -7.75
CA ALA A 111 14.58 -29.01 -8.32
C ALA A 111 14.95 -27.53 -8.20
N PHE A 112 14.93 -26.83 -9.33
CA PHE A 112 15.10 -25.38 -9.40
C PHE A 112 13.72 -24.73 -9.53
N CYS A 113 13.42 -23.87 -8.57
CA CYS A 113 12.14 -23.21 -8.48
C CYS A 113 12.30 -21.69 -8.47
N LYS A 114 11.31 -21.01 -9.03
CA LYS A 114 11.23 -19.55 -9.08
C LYS A 114 9.89 -19.07 -8.57
N ARG A 115 9.83 -17.83 -8.09
CA ARG A 115 8.61 -17.20 -7.59
C ARG A 115 8.67 -15.70 -7.79
N ARG A 116 7.54 -15.08 -8.12
CA ARG A 116 7.36 -13.64 -7.96
C ARG A 116 6.87 -13.32 -6.55
N PRO A 117 7.42 -12.30 -5.87
CA PRO A 117 6.90 -11.85 -4.58
C PRO A 117 5.40 -11.53 -4.64
N THR A 118 4.73 -11.59 -3.49
CA THR A 118 3.36 -11.05 -3.39
C THR A 118 3.43 -9.54 -3.55
N SER A 119 2.66 -9.00 -4.49
CA SER A 119 2.45 -7.57 -4.63
C SER A 119 0.96 -7.25 -4.57
N TYR A 120 0.64 -6.17 -3.87
CA TYR A 120 -0.71 -5.63 -3.72
C TYR A 120 -1.15 -4.81 -4.94
N ILE A 121 -0.23 -4.41 -5.82
CA ILE A 121 -0.54 -3.68 -7.06
C ILE A 121 -1.53 -4.44 -7.93
N ARG A 122 -1.50 -5.79 -7.91
CA ARG A 122 -2.44 -6.63 -8.65
C ARG A 122 -3.91 -6.37 -8.30
N TYR A 123 -4.19 -5.89 -7.08
CA TYR A 123 -5.55 -5.61 -6.61
C TYR A 123 -6.00 -4.17 -6.87
N LEU A 124 -5.08 -3.26 -7.20
CA LEU A 124 -5.42 -1.85 -7.44
C LEU A 124 -6.32 -1.67 -8.67
N GLY A 125 -6.13 -2.48 -9.72
CA GLY A 125 -6.96 -2.44 -10.93
C GLY A 125 -8.40 -2.95 -10.74
N GLN A 126 -8.76 -3.48 -9.56
CA GLN A 126 -10.13 -3.92 -9.25
C GLN A 126 -10.93 -2.88 -8.44
N LEU A 127 -10.27 -1.80 -8.01
CA LEU A 127 -10.88 -0.74 -7.20
C LEU A 127 -11.39 0.45 -8.03
N PHE A 128 -11.11 0.46 -9.33
CA PHE A 128 -11.51 1.49 -10.30
C PHE A 128 -12.30 0.83 -11.44
#